data_AF-A0A0M3J3K8-F1
#
_entry.id   AF-A0A0M3J3K8-F1
#
_cell.length_a   1.000
_cell.length_b   1.000
_cell.length_c   1.000
_cell.angle_alpha   90.00
_cell.angle_beta   90.00
_cell.angle_gamma   90.00
#
_symmetry.space_group_name_H-M   'P 1'
#
loop_
_entity.id
_entity.type
_entity.pdbx_description
1 polymer ?
#
loop_
_entity_poly.entity_id
_entity_poly.type
_entity_poly.pdbx_seq_one_letter_code
_entity_poly.pdbx_strand_id
1 'polypeptide(L)'
;LIYFIREAFEYFAMVDYPYRTSFLQPLPGWPVQAACNLVKEQYPKPPKEDEDLVKYLYIISNLYYNSTGHETTNCVISKVCGDPATNGLGSDALGWPWQSCTELVMEICAEGGKNDFFWDECKEADGVLNMVKRFCLKTFEDIGYTEKFLFENDAPIEYGLEFAAASNIVFTNGNLDPWSVGGVFEDTPGVKEAAKNGVYTFFITNGAHHLDIRQPNTCDPESVKNARFQVKIHCLLKLWLAKFL
;
A
#
# COMPACT_ATOMS: atom_id res chain seq x y z
N LEU A 1 17.81 7.58 6.13
CA LEU A 1 17.48 8.72 5.24
C LEU A 1 16.86 8.25 3.92
N ILE A 2 17.55 7.45 3.11
CA ILE A 2 17.03 7.02 1.80
C ILE A 2 15.71 6.24 1.94
N TYR A 3 15.66 5.21 2.80
CA TYR A 3 14.42 4.47 3.10
C TYR A 3 13.29 5.35 3.65
N PHE A 4 13.62 6.30 4.53
CA PHE A 4 12.65 7.29 5.06
C PHE A 4 12.05 8.16 3.93
N ILE A 5 12.85 8.58 2.95
CA ILE A 5 12.31 9.34 1.82
C ILE A 5 11.41 8.46 0.97
N ARG A 6 11.86 7.25 0.64
CA ARG A 6 11.11 6.29 -0.18
C ARG A 6 9.76 5.94 0.42
N GLU A 7 9.73 5.64 1.71
CA GLU A 7 8.53 5.28 2.45
C GLU A 7 7.43 6.35 2.32
N ALA A 8 7.80 7.64 2.32
CA ALA A 8 6.84 8.71 2.03
C ALA A 8 6.21 8.61 0.63
N PHE A 9 6.98 8.26 -0.41
CA PHE A 9 6.44 8.08 -1.77
C PHE A 9 5.50 6.88 -1.86
N GLU A 10 5.88 5.75 -1.25
CA GLU A 10 5.07 4.53 -1.22
C GLU A 10 3.72 4.80 -0.55
N TYR A 11 3.75 5.43 0.63
CA TYR A 11 2.51 5.75 1.33
C TYR A 11 1.73 6.87 0.66
N PHE A 12 2.36 7.87 0.03
CA PHE A 12 1.63 8.82 -0.79
C PHE A 12 0.77 8.14 -1.85
N ALA A 13 1.32 7.15 -2.56
CA ALA A 13 0.56 6.38 -3.56
C ALA A 13 -0.59 5.61 -2.91
N MET A 14 -0.34 4.94 -1.78
CA MET A 14 -1.38 4.20 -1.05
C MET A 14 -2.53 5.10 -0.58
N VAL A 15 -2.24 6.29 -0.07
CA VAL A 15 -3.25 7.20 0.51
C VAL A 15 -3.54 8.42 -0.36
N ASP A 16 -3.46 8.28 -1.70
CA ASP A 16 -3.79 9.34 -2.67
C ASP A 16 -5.30 9.58 -2.77
N TYR A 17 -5.94 9.90 -1.64
CA TYR A 17 -7.37 10.07 -1.53
C TYR A 17 -7.84 11.46 -1.99
N PRO A 18 -9.06 11.59 -2.52
CA PRO A 18 -9.60 12.83 -3.08
C PRO A 18 -9.92 13.94 -2.06
N TYR A 19 -9.70 13.69 -0.77
CA TYR A 19 -10.00 14.59 0.34
C TYR A 19 -9.01 14.39 1.48
N ARG A 20 -8.99 15.34 2.43
CA ARG A 20 -8.12 15.26 3.62
C ARG A 20 -8.40 14.00 4.41
N THR A 21 -7.35 13.27 4.77
CA THR A 21 -7.45 12.07 5.62
C THR A 21 -6.38 12.08 6.71
N SER A 22 -6.54 11.19 7.70
CA SER A 22 -5.60 10.98 8.79
C SER A 22 -5.51 9.49 9.11
N PHE A 23 -5.31 8.66 8.06
CA PHE A 23 -5.21 7.21 8.22
C PHE A 23 -3.80 6.82 8.65
N LEU A 24 -2.81 7.00 7.77
CA LEU A 24 -1.39 6.82 8.12
C LEU A 24 -0.82 8.09 8.73
N GLN A 25 -0.94 9.20 8.01
CA GLN A 25 -0.59 10.55 8.43
C GLN A 25 -1.74 11.53 8.12
N PRO A 26 -1.82 12.68 8.82
CA PRO A 26 -2.69 13.78 8.40
C PRO A 26 -2.21 14.34 7.06
N LEU A 27 -3.01 14.19 6.00
CA LEU A 27 -2.63 14.59 4.64
C LEU A 27 -3.74 15.36 3.93
N PRO A 28 -3.40 16.27 2.99
CA PRO A 28 -4.38 16.94 2.15
C PRO A 28 -5.08 15.95 1.19
N GLY A 29 -6.12 16.40 0.50
CA GLY A 29 -6.64 15.65 -0.65
C GLY A 29 -5.66 15.69 -1.82
N TRP A 30 -5.59 14.59 -2.56
CA TRP A 30 -4.62 14.33 -3.64
C TRP A 30 -3.18 14.61 -3.19
N PRO A 31 -2.70 13.95 -2.13
CA PRO A 31 -1.39 14.25 -1.56
C PRO A 31 -0.22 14.05 -2.54
N VAL A 32 -0.32 13.14 -3.52
CA VAL A 32 0.70 13.02 -4.59
C VAL A 32 0.77 14.32 -5.40
N GLN A 33 -0.39 14.83 -5.84
CA GLN A 33 -0.47 16.07 -6.59
C GLN A 33 -0.03 17.28 -5.74
N ALA A 34 -0.42 17.31 -4.46
CA ALA A 34 -0.03 18.36 -3.52
C ALA A 34 1.50 18.40 -3.33
N ALA A 35 2.16 17.25 -3.20
CA ALA A 35 3.61 17.17 -3.12
C ALA A 35 4.28 17.71 -4.38
N CYS A 36 3.82 17.29 -5.56
CA CYS A 36 4.36 17.78 -6.83
C CYS A 36 4.20 19.29 -7.00
N ASN A 37 3.05 19.86 -6.60
CA ASN A 37 2.82 21.30 -6.67
C ASN A 37 3.70 22.06 -5.68
N LEU A 38 3.82 21.57 -4.44
CA LEU A 38 4.63 22.18 -3.39
C LEU A 38 6.09 22.32 -3.83
N VAL A 39 6.65 21.29 -4.45
CA VAL A 39 8.02 21.34 -4.94
C VAL A 39 8.17 22.29 -6.11
N LYS A 40 7.20 22.33 -7.05
CA LYS A 40 7.24 23.30 -8.16
C LYS A 40 7.19 24.74 -7.65
N GLU A 41 6.49 25.01 -6.56
CA GLU A 41 6.39 26.33 -5.94
C GLU A 41 7.68 26.71 -5.19
N GLN A 42 8.18 25.81 -4.34
CA GLN A 42 9.34 26.09 -3.48
C GLN A 42 10.69 25.90 -4.20
N TYR A 43 10.73 25.04 -5.21
CA TYR A 43 11.92 24.69 -5.96
C TYR A 43 11.61 24.65 -7.48
N PRO A 44 11.35 25.83 -8.12
CA PRO A 44 10.85 25.91 -9.50
C PRO A 44 11.89 25.57 -10.58
N LYS A 45 13.17 25.46 -10.22
CA LYS A 45 14.26 25.14 -11.16
C LYS A 45 14.59 23.65 -11.05
N PRO A 46 14.94 22.97 -12.15
CA PRO A 46 15.46 21.62 -12.06
C PRO A 46 16.69 21.58 -11.15
N PRO A 47 16.78 20.61 -10.22
CA PRO A 47 17.95 20.45 -9.35
C PRO A 47 19.19 20.17 -10.21
N LYS A 48 20.32 20.79 -9.87
CA LYS A 48 21.57 20.69 -10.63
C LYS A 48 22.67 19.98 -9.86
N GLU A 49 22.74 20.23 -8.55
CA GLU A 49 23.73 19.64 -7.66
C GLU A 49 23.05 18.65 -6.70
N ASP A 50 23.85 17.77 -6.07
CA ASP A 50 23.32 16.79 -5.11
C ASP A 50 22.57 17.45 -3.94
N GLU A 51 23.03 18.63 -3.48
CA GLU A 51 22.36 19.38 -2.43
C GLU A 51 20.95 19.85 -2.86
N ASP A 52 20.78 20.18 -4.14
CA ASP A 52 19.48 20.55 -4.70
C ASP A 52 18.53 19.36 -4.74
N LEU A 53 19.04 18.17 -5.11
CA LEU A 53 18.28 16.93 -5.12
C LEU A 53 17.79 16.58 -3.71
N VAL A 54 18.65 16.72 -2.69
CA VAL A 54 18.28 16.46 -1.29
C VAL A 54 17.19 17.43 -0.82
N LYS A 55 17.29 18.72 -1.17
CA LYS A 55 16.24 19.71 -0.86
C LYS A 55 14.92 19.38 -1.56
N TYR A 56 14.99 18.98 -2.82
CA TYR A 56 13.83 18.57 -3.61
C TYR A 56 13.09 17.40 -2.95
N LEU A 57 13.82 16.35 -2.57
CA LEU A 57 13.28 15.18 -1.88
C LEU A 57 12.79 15.49 -0.46
N TYR A 58 13.45 16.42 0.22
CA TYR A 58 13.01 16.90 1.54
C TYR A 58 11.64 17.58 1.43
N ILE A 59 11.40 18.46 0.46
CA ILE A 59 10.10 19.14 0.31
C ILE A 59 8.97 18.12 0.12
N ILE A 60 9.20 17.07 -0.69
CA ILE A 60 8.22 16.00 -0.91
C ILE A 60 7.96 15.22 0.37
N SER A 61 9.00 14.62 0.95
CA SER A 61 8.88 13.76 2.12
C SER A 61 8.35 14.54 3.34
N ASN A 62 8.72 15.80 3.50
CA ASN A 62 8.24 16.64 4.59
C ASN A 62 6.73 16.91 4.51
N LEU A 63 6.12 16.94 3.32
CA LEU A 63 4.66 17.01 3.24
C LEU A 63 4.02 15.76 3.85
N TYR A 64 4.63 14.58 3.70
CA TYR A 64 4.11 13.35 4.30
C TYR A 64 4.24 13.36 5.83
N TYR A 65 5.46 13.62 6.32
CA TYR A 65 5.77 13.52 7.75
C TYR A 65 5.36 14.74 8.58
N ASN A 66 5.14 15.90 7.94
CA ASN A 66 4.89 17.17 8.63
C ASN A 66 3.89 18.06 7.88
N SER A 67 2.81 17.48 7.34
CA SER A 67 1.77 18.26 6.64
C SER A 67 1.09 19.32 7.53
N THR A 68 1.11 19.15 8.85
CA THR A 68 0.50 20.09 9.82
C THR A 68 1.43 21.26 10.15
N GLY A 69 2.73 21.12 9.88
CA GLY A 69 3.75 22.11 10.23
C GLY A 69 4.05 22.22 11.73
N HIS A 70 3.64 21.24 12.54
CA HIS A 70 3.90 21.25 13.98
C HIS A 70 5.32 20.80 14.34
N GLU A 71 5.93 19.97 13.50
CA GLU A 71 7.28 19.48 13.75
C GLU A 71 8.32 20.49 13.27
N THR A 72 9.36 20.70 14.09
CA THR A 72 10.49 21.58 13.73
C THR A 72 11.61 20.81 13.02
N THR A 73 11.70 19.49 13.25
CA THR A 73 12.66 18.59 12.61
C THR A 73 12.02 17.22 12.37
N ASN A 74 12.43 16.54 11.30
CA ASN A 74 12.00 15.15 11.04
C ASN A 74 12.96 14.18 11.72
N CYS A 75 12.43 13.23 12.48
CA CYS A 75 13.23 12.13 13.00
C CYS A 75 13.34 11.01 11.96
N VAL A 76 14.55 10.82 11.43
CA VAL A 76 14.83 9.85 10.35
C VAL A 76 15.48 8.55 10.85
N ILE A 77 15.64 8.40 12.18
CA ILE A 77 16.28 7.24 12.81
C ILE A 77 15.21 6.43 13.51
N SER A 78 14.73 5.37 12.85
CA SER A 78 13.60 4.58 13.35
C SER A 78 13.83 3.96 14.73
N LYS A 79 15.08 3.61 15.06
CA LYS A 79 15.43 3.11 16.41
C LYS A 79 15.23 4.13 17.55
N VAL A 80 15.17 5.42 17.22
CA VAL A 80 15.03 6.50 18.20
C VAL A 80 13.57 6.94 18.33
N CYS A 81 12.84 7.03 17.22
CA CYS A 81 11.48 7.59 17.17
C CYS A 81 10.39 6.63 16.70
N GLY A 82 10.71 5.34 16.50
CA GLY A 82 9.81 4.39 15.85
C GLY A 82 9.70 4.65 14.35
N ASP A 83 8.72 4.05 13.71
CA ASP A 83 8.36 4.35 12.32
C ASP A 83 7.33 5.50 12.30
N PRO A 84 7.74 6.75 11.99
CA PRO A 84 6.83 7.87 11.94
C PRO A 84 5.85 7.78 10.76
N ALA A 85 6.10 6.97 9.74
CA ALA A 85 5.20 6.91 8.60
C ALA A 85 3.89 6.17 8.90
N THR A 86 3.97 5.18 9.78
CA THR A 86 2.86 4.28 10.13
C THR A 86 2.46 4.35 11.61
N ASN A 87 3.03 5.28 12.39
CA ASN A 87 2.72 5.43 13.82
C ASN A 87 1.23 5.60 14.15
N GLY A 88 0.40 6.02 13.19
CA GLY A 88 -1.06 6.08 13.30
C GLY A 88 -1.76 4.71 13.38
N LEU A 89 -1.08 3.62 13.06
CA LEU A 89 -1.61 2.26 13.05
C LEU A 89 -1.60 1.56 14.42
N GLY A 90 -1.04 2.20 15.44
CA GLY A 90 -0.99 1.70 16.81
C GLY A 90 0.40 1.26 17.25
N SER A 91 0.48 0.53 18.37
CA SER A 91 1.74 0.21 19.04
C SER A 91 2.34 -1.16 18.67
N ASP A 92 1.65 -1.96 17.86
CA ASP A 92 2.15 -3.28 17.45
C ASP A 92 3.09 -3.15 16.23
N ALA A 93 4.31 -2.73 16.49
CA ALA A 93 5.32 -2.52 15.44
C ALA A 93 5.87 -3.83 14.85
N LEU A 94 5.67 -4.98 15.52
CA LEU A 94 6.29 -6.26 15.12
C LEU A 94 5.28 -7.31 14.63
N GLY A 95 3.97 -7.12 14.83
CA GLY A 95 2.94 -8.02 14.33
C GLY A 95 3.01 -8.22 12.80
N TRP A 96 3.02 -7.13 12.03
CA TRP A 96 3.10 -7.22 10.57
C TRP A 96 4.45 -7.77 10.04
N PRO A 97 5.62 -7.30 10.55
CA PRO A 97 6.90 -7.93 10.24
C PRO A 97 6.93 -9.43 10.56
N TRP A 98 6.29 -9.86 11.65
CA TRP A 98 6.22 -11.28 11.99
C TRP A 98 5.43 -12.06 10.93
N GLN A 99 4.22 -11.62 10.58
CA GLN A 99 3.41 -12.28 9.56
C GLN A 99 4.12 -12.35 8.20
N SER A 100 4.80 -11.27 7.80
CA SER A 100 5.55 -11.20 6.53
C SER A 100 6.82 -12.06 6.54
N CYS A 101 7.32 -12.39 7.73
CA CYS A 101 8.43 -13.31 7.94
C CYS A 101 7.98 -14.74 8.22
N THR A 102 6.68 -15.06 8.20
CA THR A 102 6.22 -16.43 8.40
C THR A 102 5.35 -16.93 7.27
N GLU A 103 4.15 -16.38 7.11
CA GLU A 103 3.10 -16.95 6.25
C GLU A 103 2.78 -16.04 5.06
N LEU A 104 2.87 -14.72 5.24
CA LEU A 104 2.56 -13.70 4.23
C LEU A 104 3.85 -13.24 3.53
N VAL A 105 4.63 -14.19 3.04
CA VAL A 105 5.91 -13.91 2.38
C VAL A 105 5.65 -13.22 1.04
N MET A 106 6.03 -11.95 0.94
CA MET A 106 5.86 -11.14 -0.26
C MET A 106 7.22 -10.78 -0.86
N GLU A 107 7.49 -11.29 -2.05
CA GLU A 107 8.70 -10.99 -2.81
C GLU A 107 8.51 -9.70 -3.63
N ILE A 108 8.69 -8.56 -2.98
CA ILE A 108 8.57 -7.22 -3.59
C ILE A 108 9.94 -6.52 -3.57
N CYS A 109 10.33 -5.92 -4.70
CA CYS A 109 11.55 -5.14 -4.83
C CYS A 109 11.36 -4.01 -5.84
N ALA A 110 12.19 -2.96 -5.75
CA ALA A 110 12.35 -1.98 -6.82
C ALA A 110 13.37 -2.48 -7.86
N GLU A 111 13.04 -2.39 -9.15
CA GLU A 111 13.95 -2.75 -10.25
C GLU A 111 14.82 -1.56 -10.69
N GLY A 112 14.39 -0.34 -10.38
CA GLY A 112 15.06 0.91 -10.69
C GLY A 112 15.14 1.26 -12.18
N GLY A 113 15.80 2.39 -12.44
CA GLY A 113 16.14 2.85 -13.79
C GLY A 113 14.93 3.23 -14.64
N LYS A 114 14.57 2.38 -15.61
CA LYS A 114 13.45 2.63 -16.54
C LYS A 114 12.10 2.11 -16.02
N ASN A 115 12.12 1.27 -14.99
CA ASN A 115 10.93 0.57 -14.50
C ASN A 115 10.28 1.35 -13.35
N ASP A 116 11.11 1.91 -12.47
CA ASP A 116 10.71 2.78 -11.37
C ASP A 116 11.83 3.78 -11.05
N PHE A 117 11.55 4.74 -10.16
CA PHE A 117 12.48 5.82 -9.80
C PHE A 117 13.28 5.55 -8.51
N PHE A 118 13.26 4.31 -8.00
CA PHE A 118 14.09 3.88 -6.88
C PHE A 118 15.37 3.18 -7.37
N TRP A 119 16.21 2.75 -6.43
CA TRP A 119 17.40 1.97 -6.75
C TRP A 119 17.04 0.50 -6.96
N ASP A 120 17.87 -0.22 -7.71
CA ASP A 120 17.66 -1.64 -8.02
C ASP A 120 17.95 -2.50 -6.79
N GLU A 121 16.88 -2.85 -6.07
CA GLU A 121 16.88 -3.76 -4.92
C GLU A 121 16.74 -5.22 -5.34
N CYS A 122 16.15 -5.49 -6.50
CA CYS A 122 15.90 -6.85 -6.96
C CYS A 122 17.21 -7.65 -7.14
N LYS A 123 18.33 -6.95 -7.37
CA LYS A 123 19.67 -7.54 -7.42
C LYS A 123 20.40 -7.58 -6.08
N GLU A 124 19.86 -6.96 -5.04
CA GLU A 124 20.42 -7.12 -3.70
C GLU A 124 20.24 -8.56 -3.22
N ALA A 125 21.10 -9.01 -2.31
CA ALA A 125 21.00 -10.33 -1.68
C ALA A 125 21.18 -11.54 -2.60
N ASP A 126 21.56 -11.37 -3.87
CA ASP A 126 21.41 -12.40 -4.90
C ASP A 126 19.94 -12.83 -5.12
N GLY A 127 18.97 -11.92 -4.86
CA GLY A 127 17.56 -12.10 -5.17
C GLY A 127 16.59 -11.64 -4.08
N VAL A 128 15.34 -11.37 -4.47
CA VAL A 128 14.29 -10.79 -3.61
C VAL A 128 14.00 -11.67 -2.39
N LEU A 129 13.89 -12.99 -2.56
CA LEU A 129 13.70 -13.91 -1.45
C LEU A 129 14.82 -13.85 -0.41
N ASN A 130 16.08 -13.73 -0.83
CA ASN A 130 17.21 -13.60 0.08
C ASN A 130 17.20 -12.24 0.79
N MET A 131 16.66 -11.19 0.16
CA MET A 131 16.45 -9.90 0.81
C MET A 131 15.44 -10.05 1.96
N VAL A 132 14.30 -10.71 1.72
CA VAL A 132 13.30 -11.02 2.74
C VAL A 132 13.91 -11.86 3.87
N LYS A 133 14.63 -12.94 3.55
CA LYS A 133 15.33 -13.79 4.55
C LYS A 133 16.27 -12.99 5.44
N ARG A 134 17.10 -12.13 4.85
CA ARG A 134 18.05 -11.29 5.60
C ARG A 134 17.33 -10.30 6.52
N PHE A 135 16.24 -9.69 6.07
CA PHE A 135 15.40 -8.84 6.92
C PHE A 135 14.84 -9.62 8.11
N CYS A 136 14.22 -10.78 7.87
CA CYS A 136 13.60 -11.59 8.92
C CYS A 136 14.60 -12.12 9.95
N LEU A 137 15.72 -12.69 9.48
CA LEU A 137 16.81 -13.15 10.34
C LEU A 137 17.34 -12.02 11.22
N LYS A 138 17.44 -10.80 10.68
CA LYS A 138 17.95 -9.66 11.44
C LYS A 138 16.93 -9.10 12.44
N THR A 139 15.68 -8.97 12.03
CA THR A 139 14.61 -8.38 12.84
C THR A 139 14.28 -9.24 14.06
N PHE A 140 14.35 -10.57 13.93
CA PHE A 140 13.93 -11.51 14.97
C PHE A 140 15.10 -12.36 15.53
N GLU A 141 16.34 -11.87 15.39
CA GLU A 141 17.54 -12.57 15.89
C GLU A 141 17.44 -12.87 17.40
N ASP A 142 16.94 -11.91 18.18
CA ASP A 142 16.86 -11.99 19.65
C ASP A 142 15.85 -13.03 20.17
N ILE A 143 14.90 -13.44 19.33
CA ILE A 143 13.88 -14.44 19.67
C ILE A 143 14.16 -15.82 19.05
N GLY A 144 15.35 -16.00 18.44
CA GLY A 144 15.77 -17.28 17.89
C GLY A 144 15.11 -17.64 16.56
N TYR A 145 14.71 -16.64 15.77
CA TYR A 145 14.17 -16.86 14.43
C TYR A 145 15.20 -17.55 13.53
N THR A 146 14.73 -18.46 12.67
CA THR A 146 15.50 -19.17 11.66
C THR A 146 14.67 -19.30 10.40
N GLU A 147 15.31 -19.58 9.25
CA GLU A 147 14.60 -19.78 7.97
C GLU A 147 13.53 -20.88 8.01
N LYS A 148 13.52 -21.76 9.03
CA LYS A 148 12.46 -22.76 9.21
C LYS A 148 11.08 -22.17 9.52
N PHE A 149 11.03 -20.90 9.93
CA PHE A 149 9.77 -20.19 10.15
C PHE A 149 9.27 -19.49 8.88
N LEU A 150 10.07 -19.39 7.83
CA LEU A 150 9.69 -18.73 6.58
C LEU A 150 9.00 -19.73 5.66
N PHE A 151 7.67 -19.69 5.63
CA PHE A 151 6.86 -20.56 4.79
C PHE A 151 6.51 -19.84 3.48
N GLU A 152 7.48 -19.83 2.56
CA GLU A 152 7.43 -19.07 1.29
C GLU A 152 6.16 -19.33 0.45
N ASN A 153 5.58 -20.53 0.54
CA ASN A 153 4.43 -20.94 -0.26
C ASN A 153 3.14 -21.11 0.55
N ASP A 154 3.10 -20.76 1.83
CA ASP A 154 1.91 -21.00 2.65
C ASP A 154 0.70 -20.21 2.16
N ALA A 155 0.88 -18.94 1.77
CA ALA A 155 -0.24 -18.16 1.22
C ALA A 155 -0.93 -18.83 0.01
N PRO A 156 -0.21 -19.25 -1.07
CA PRO A 156 -0.85 -19.96 -2.17
C PRO A 156 -1.31 -21.38 -1.83
N ILE A 157 -0.71 -22.05 -0.84
CA ILE A 157 -1.12 -23.41 -0.41
C ILE A 157 -2.42 -23.37 0.41
N GLU A 158 -2.48 -22.50 1.41
CA GLU A 158 -3.58 -22.43 2.37
C GLU A 158 -4.78 -21.66 1.82
N TYR A 159 -4.54 -20.60 1.04
CA TYR A 159 -5.62 -19.71 0.55
C TYR A 159 -5.93 -19.91 -0.94
N GLY A 160 -5.00 -20.46 -1.72
CA GLY A 160 -5.17 -20.65 -3.16
C GLY A 160 -5.06 -19.35 -3.96
N LEU A 161 -4.82 -19.49 -5.26
CA LEU A 161 -4.80 -18.39 -6.24
C LEU A 161 -5.85 -18.58 -7.36
N GLU A 162 -6.73 -19.56 -7.19
CA GLU A 162 -7.76 -19.98 -8.13
C GLU A 162 -9.12 -19.87 -7.45
N PHE A 163 -10.06 -19.16 -8.08
CA PHE A 163 -11.28 -18.73 -7.41
C PHE A 163 -12.54 -19.47 -7.89
N ALA A 164 -12.44 -20.50 -8.74
CA ALA A 164 -13.61 -21.18 -9.32
C ALA A 164 -14.59 -21.75 -8.28
N ALA A 165 -14.06 -22.26 -7.17
CA ALA A 165 -14.85 -22.80 -6.05
C ALA A 165 -15.31 -21.73 -5.06
N ALA A 166 -14.84 -20.48 -5.22
CA ALA A 166 -15.20 -19.39 -4.33
C ALA A 166 -16.67 -19.01 -4.50
N SER A 167 -17.23 -18.44 -3.45
CA SER A 167 -18.58 -17.92 -3.45
C SER A 167 -18.63 -16.71 -2.55
N ASN A 168 -19.57 -15.84 -2.86
CA ASN A 168 -19.93 -14.74 -2.01
C ASN A 168 -18.76 -13.78 -1.65
N ILE A 169 -17.97 -13.32 -2.63
CA ILE A 169 -16.85 -12.40 -2.41
C ILE A 169 -16.94 -11.21 -3.37
N VAL A 170 -16.62 -10.01 -2.88
CA VAL A 170 -16.33 -8.86 -3.73
C VAL A 170 -14.86 -8.51 -3.60
N PHE A 171 -14.15 -8.46 -4.72
CA PHE A 171 -12.82 -7.86 -4.79
C PHE A 171 -12.93 -6.45 -5.37
N THR A 172 -12.42 -5.46 -4.65
CA THR A 172 -12.35 -4.08 -5.12
C THR A 172 -10.89 -3.66 -5.21
N ASN A 173 -10.52 -3.01 -6.31
CA ASN A 173 -9.16 -2.53 -6.53
C ASN A 173 -9.20 -1.09 -7.05
N GLY A 174 -8.36 -0.23 -6.50
CA GLY A 174 -8.17 1.14 -6.97
C GLY A 174 -7.01 1.23 -7.95
N ASN A 175 -7.14 2.01 -9.03
CA ASN A 175 -6.05 2.11 -10.02
C ASN A 175 -4.84 2.93 -9.55
N LEU A 176 -4.99 3.73 -8.49
CA LEU A 176 -3.89 4.49 -7.89
C LEU A 176 -3.21 3.70 -6.76
N ASP A 177 -3.84 2.61 -6.32
CA ASP A 177 -3.31 1.77 -5.25
C ASP A 177 -2.15 0.91 -5.76
N PRO A 178 -0.92 1.07 -5.23
CA PRO A 178 0.20 0.22 -5.62
C PRO A 178 -0.05 -1.26 -5.30
N TRP A 179 -0.91 -1.58 -4.33
CA TRP A 179 -1.27 -2.97 -3.99
C TRP A 179 -2.19 -3.64 -5.01
N SER A 180 -2.84 -2.86 -5.88
CA SER A 180 -3.78 -3.41 -6.85
C SER A 180 -3.16 -4.43 -7.80
N VAL A 181 -1.84 -4.37 -8.04
CA VAL A 181 -1.13 -5.35 -8.89
C VAL A 181 -1.19 -6.77 -8.34
N GLY A 182 -1.26 -6.92 -7.01
CA GLY A 182 -1.45 -8.23 -6.35
C GLY A 182 -2.92 -8.60 -6.15
N GLY A 183 -3.85 -7.80 -6.67
CA GLY A 183 -5.29 -7.98 -6.49
C GLY A 183 -5.91 -9.04 -7.40
N VAL A 184 -7.18 -9.34 -7.13
CA VAL A 184 -8.01 -10.22 -7.95
C VAL A 184 -8.86 -9.41 -8.93
N PHE A 185 -8.79 -9.76 -10.21
CA PHE A 185 -9.46 -9.10 -11.32
C PHE A 185 -10.37 -10.08 -12.08
N GLU A 186 -11.14 -9.55 -13.04
CA GLU A 186 -12.06 -10.36 -13.83
C GLU A 186 -11.37 -11.49 -14.61
N ASP A 187 -10.11 -11.29 -15.01
CA ASP A 187 -9.30 -12.26 -15.73
C ASP A 187 -8.47 -13.18 -14.82
N THR A 188 -8.50 -13.00 -13.49
CA THR A 188 -7.89 -13.93 -12.55
C THR A 188 -8.55 -15.31 -12.67
N PRO A 189 -7.77 -16.41 -12.64
CA PRO A 189 -8.29 -17.76 -12.80
C PRO A 189 -9.48 -18.06 -11.86
N GLY A 190 -10.57 -18.54 -12.45
CA GLY A 190 -11.78 -18.96 -11.73
C GLY A 190 -12.81 -17.88 -11.43
N VAL A 191 -12.43 -16.60 -11.48
CA VAL A 191 -13.34 -15.49 -11.13
C VAL A 191 -14.58 -15.47 -12.03
N LYS A 192 -14.41 -15.62 -13.36
CA LYS A 192 -15.54 -15.66 -14.30
C LYS A 192 -16.47 -16.84 -14.07
N GLU A 193 -15.93 -18.00 -13.68
CA GLU A 193 -16.75 -19.15 -13.34
C GLU A 193 -17.53 -18.90 -12.03
N ALA A 194 -16.86 -18.33 -11.03
CA ALA A 194 -17.42 -18.07 -9.71
C ALA A 194 -18.40 -16.89 -9.67
N ALA A 195 -18.54 -16.12 -10.76
CA ALA A 195 -19.57 -15.08 -10.89
C ALA A 195 -20.98 -15.63 -10.64
N LYS A 196 -21.26 -16.88 -11.08
CA LYS A 196 -22.54 -17.57 -10.79
C LYS A 196 -22.77 -17.83 -9.29
N ASN A 197 -21.69 -17.90 -8.52
CA ASN A 197 -21.68 -18.10 -7.06
C ASN A 197 -21.61 -16.76 -6.30
N GLY A 198 -21.75 -15.64 -7.00
CA GLY A 198 -21.70 -14.32 -6.41
C GLY A 198 -20.27 -13.84 -6.10
N VAL A 199 -19.29 -14.17 -6.93
CA VAL A 199 -17.96 -13.55 -6.90
C VAL A 199 -17.90 -12.43 -7.93
N TYR A 200 -17.59 -11.20 -7.50
CA TYR A 200 -17.52 -10.05 -8.39
C TYR A 200 -16.27 -9.23 -8.15
N THR A 201 -15.81 -8.52 -9.18
CA THR A 201 -14.68 -7.61 -9.11
C THR A 201 -15.11 -6.19 -9.51
N PHE A 202 -14.58 -5.17 -8.84
CA PHE A 202 -14.80 -3.77 -9.19
C PHE A 202 -13.48 -3.01 -9.24
N PHE A 203 -13.23 -2.36 -10.36
CA PHE A 203 -12.07 -1.50 -10.53
C PHE A 203 -12.46 -0.03 -10.40
N ILE A 204 -11.83 0.67 -9.46
CA ILE A 204 -12.19 2.03 -9.05
C ILE A 204 -11.14 2.99 -9.62
N THR A 205 -11.48 3.64 -10.73
CA THR A 205 -10.67 4.72 -11.30
C THR A 205 -10.58 5.90 -10.33
N ASN A 206 -9.42 6.51 -10.19
CA ASN A 206 -9.10 7.53 -9.18
C ASN A 206 -9.34 7.04 -7.74
N GLY A 207 -9.27 5.73 -7.52
CA GLY A 207 -9.29 5.11 -6.19
C GLY A 207 -7.87 4.74 -5.78
N ALA A 208 -7.43 5.23 -4.63
CA ALA A 208 -6.25 4.73 -3.92
C ALA A 208 -6.64 3.55 -3.00
N HIS A 209 -5.79 3.19 -2.04
CA HIS A 209 -5.93 1.99 -1.22
C HIS A 209 -7.31 1.94 -0.54
N HIS A 210 -8.13 0.96 -0.93
CA HIS A 210 -9.48 0.68 -0.41
C HIS A 210 -10.36 1.94 -0.17
N LEU A 211 -10.45 2.85 -1.15
CA LEU A 211 -11.27 4.07 -1.03
C LEU A 211 -12.77 3.77 -0.79
N ASP A 212 -13.27 2.66 -1.30
CA ASP A 212 -14.65 2.20 -1.18
C ASP A 212 -15.11 1.91 0.25
N ILE A 213 -14.23 1.45 1.15
CA ILE A 213 -14.59 1.21 2.56
C ILE A 213 -14.56 2.47 3.43
N ARG A 214 -14.05 3.59 2.90
CA ARG A 214 -14.06 4.87 3.61
C ARG A 214 -15.48 5.43 3.70
N GLN A 215 -15.69 6.33 4.67
CA GLN A 215 -16.95 7.06 4.80
C GLN A 215 -17.24 7.88 3.53
N PRO A 216 -18.50 7.94 3.05
CA PRO A 216 -18.87 8.77 1.91
C PRO A 216 -18.46 10.23 2.11
N ASN A 217 -17.97 10.84 1.03
CA ASN A 217 -17.50 12.22 1.00
C ASN A 217 -18.00 12.93 -0.26
N THR A 218 -18.20 14.25 -0.19
CA THR A 218 -18.62 15.04 -1.35
C THR A 218 -17.57 15.06 -2.47
N CYS A 219 -16.29 14.88 -2.14
CA CYS A 219 -15.19 14.80 -3.10
C CYS A 219 -15.00 13.41 -3.71
N ASP A 220 -15.82 12.41 -3.36
CA ASP A 220 -15.70 11.06 -3.93
C ASP A 220 -15.86 11.08 -5.46
N PRO A 221 -14.94 10.43 -6.21
CA PRO A 221 -15.09 10.14 -7.62
C PRO A 221 -16.37 9.36 -7.90
N GLU A 222 -16.92 9.53 -9.09
CA GLU A 222 -18.13 8.81 -9.48
C GLU A 222 -17.93 7.29 -9.52
N SER A 223 -16.71 6.83 -9.84
CA SER A 223 -16.30 5.43 -9.82
C SER A 223 -16.52 4.77 -8.46
N VAL A 224 -16.11 5.39 -7.35
CA VAL A 224 -16.27 4.81 -6.01
C VAL A 224 -17.73 4.88 -5.55
N LYS A 225 -18.47 5.94 -5.91
CA LYS A 225 -19.92 6.02 -5.63
C LYS A 225 -20.65 4.88 -6.32
N ASN A 226 -20.32 4.62 -7.59
CA ASN A 226 -20.86 3.50 -8.36
C ASN A 226 -20.46 2.16 -7.74
N ALA A 227 -19.19 1.95 -7.40
CA ALA A 227 -18.74 0.71 -6.75
C ALA A 227 -19.52 0.44 -5.44
N ARG A 228 -19.60 1.42 -4.54
CA ARG A 228 -20.39 1.29 -3.29
C ARG A 228 -21.87 1.02 -3.57
N PHE A 229 -22.45 1.68 -4.57
CA PHE A 229 -23.83 1.44 -4.97
C PHE A 229 -24.02 0.01 -5.49
N GLN A 230 -23.13 -0.48 -6.36
CA GLN A 230 -23.17 -1.83 -6.90
C GLN A 230 -23.03 -2.86 -5.78
N VAL A 231 -22.05 -2.71 -4.88
CA VAL A 231 -21.84 -3.58 -3.71
C VAL A 231 -23.09 -3.62 -2.81
N LYS A 232 -23.71 -2.45 -2.55
CA LYS A 232 -24.86 -2.32 -1.65
C LYS A 232 -26.19 -2.80 -2.26
N ILE A 233 -26.44 -2.48 -3.54
CA ILE A 233 -27.74 -2.68 -4.20
C ILE A 233 -27.74 -3.91 -5.08
N HIS A 234 -26.75 -4.02 -5.97
CA HIS A 234 -26.75 -5.00 -7.04
C HIS A 234 -26.13 -6.33 -6.63
N CYS A 235 -25.17 -6.26 -5.72
CA CYS A 235 -24.32 -7.39 -5.46
C CYS A 235 -24.93 -8.27 -4.35
N LEU A 236 -24.75 -7.99 -3.06
CA LEU A 236 -24.44 -9.19 -2.27
C LEU A 236 -24.96 -9.21 -0.83
N LEU A 237 -24.93 -8.13 -0.06
CA LEU A 237 -25.32 -8.24 1.35
C LEU A 237 -26.80 -8.60 1.54
N LYS A 238 -27.72 -7.94 0.85
CA LYS A 238 -29.16 -8.25 1.01
C LYS A 238 -29.55 -9.58 0.38
N LEU A 239 -28.99 -9.93 -0.77
CA LEU A 239 -29.30 -11.19 -1.47
C LEU A 239 -28.66 -12.39 -0.77
N TRP A 240 -27.43 -12.27 -0.28
CA TRP A 240 -26.81 -13.32 0.54
C TRP A 240 -27.53 -13.49 1.87
N LEU A 241 -27.87 -12.39 2.56
CA LEU A 241 -28.66 -12.47 3.79
C LEU A 241 -30.01 -13.13 3.53
N ALA A 242 -30.68 -12.83 2.41
CA ALA A 242 -31.95 -13.46 2.05
C ALA A 242 -31.81 -14.94 1.64
N LYS A 243 -30.64 -15.40 1.19
CA LYS A 243 -30.38 -16.83 0.92
C LYS A 243 -30.04 -17.62 2.18
N PHE A 244 -29.65 -16.94 3.25
CA PHE A 244 -29.28 -17.53 4.54
C PHE A 244 -30.46 -17.67 5.52
N LEU A 245 -31.52 -16.90 5.31
CA LEU A 245 -32.77 -16.94 6.08
C LEU A 245 -33.82 -17.82 5.37
#